data_AF-A0A955DT17-F1
#
_entry.id   AF-A0A955DT17-F1
#
_cell.length_a   1.000
_cell.length_b   1.000
_cell.length_c   1.000
_cell.angle_alpha   90.00
_cell.angle_beta   90.00
_cell.angle_gamma   90.00
#
_symmetry.space_group_name_H-M   'P 1'
#
loop_
_entity.id
_entity.type
_entity.pdbx_description
1 polymer ?
#
loop_
_entity_poly.entity_id
_entity_poly.type
_entity_poly.pdbx_seq_one_letter_code
_entity_poly.pdbx_strand_id
1 'polypeptide(L)'
;MTGAPSTRPLRDMLVIALPSVVTMSSYTVMQFMDGMMVSRISPPSPIYVAAQGNGGMAMFMPLSFLMGVFGIINTYVSQNLGADRPEQGSPYAWTGLWMSVVGGLSMLGFGLLLPTIFGMLDHDPELERLEVAYAQILCAGAVLTLSTRSIAHYFYGLHRPMTVMVAAL
;
A
#
# COMPACT_ATOMS: atom_id res chain seq x y z
N MET A 1 -19.76 20.54 17.58
CA MET A 1 -18.49 21.01 18.19
C MET A 1 -18.28 22.48 17.84
N THR A 2 -18.60 23.38 18.77
CA THR A 2 -18.29 24.82 18.65
C THR A 2 -16.95 25.08 19.33
N GLY A 3 -15.85 24.97 18.58
CA GLY A 3 -14.50 25.26 19.07
C GLY A 3 -13.99 26.55 18.44
N ALA A 4 -13.63 27.53 19.27
CA ALA A 4 -12.96 28.75 18.83
C ALA A 4 -11.72 28.43 17.96
N PRO A 5 -11.36 29.29 16.99
CA PRO A 5 -10.20 29.05 16.12
C PRO A 5 -8.94 28.82 16.98
N SER A 6 -8.28 27.68 16.77
CA SER A 6 -7.02 27.33 17.44
C SER A 6 -6.02 28.46 17.28
N THR A 7 -5.35 28.88 18.36
CA THR A 7 -4.30 29.92 18.30
C THR A 7 -3.04 29.46 17.58
N ARG A 8 -2.92 28.16 17.22
CA ARG A 8 -1.77 27.55 16.53
C ARG A 8 -2.20 26.43 15.55
N PRO A 9 -2.91 26.74 14.46
CA PRO A 9 -3.46 25.75 13.54
C PRO A 9 -2.38 24.85 12.90
N LEU A 10 -1.19 25.40 12.60
CA LEU A 10 -0.08 24.61 12.07
C LEU A 10 0.41 23.53 13.03
N ARG A 11 0.45 23.82 14.33
CA ARG A 11 0.87 22.85 15.35
C ARG A 11 -0.15 21.72 15.45
N ASP A 12 -1.43 22.06 15.46
CA ASP A 12 -2.50 21.07 15.59
C ASP A 12 -2.56 20.17 14.34
N MET A 13 -2.41 20.74 13.14
CA MET A 13 -2.27 19.98 11.90
C MET A 13 -1.04 19.05 11.92
N LEU A 14 0.12 19.55 12.38
CA LEU A 14 1.33 18.73 12.48
C LEU A 14 1.15 17.57 13.47
N VAL A 15 0.52 17.79 14.62
CA VAL A 15 0.28 16.73 15.61
C VAL A 15 -0.64 15.64 15.05
N ILE A 16 -1.63 16.00 14.24
CA ILE A 16 -2.54 15.04 13.58
C ILE A 16 -1.84 14.30 12.43
N ALA A 17 -0.99 14.99 11.67
CA ALA A 17 -0.29 14.42 10.51
C ALA A 17 0.94 13.60 10.89
N LEU A 18 1.60 13.89 12.02
CA LEU A 18 2.86 13.29 12.44
C LEU A 18 2.84 11.75 12.42
N PRO A 19 1.81 11.06 12.93
CA PRO A 19 1.81 9.59 12.93
C PRO A 19 1.78 9.01 11.50
N SER A 20 1.04 9.65 10.60
CA SER A 20 0.99 9.26 9.19
C SER A 20 2.32 9.51 8.48
N VAL A 21 2.99 10.64 8.78
CA VAL A 21 4.34 10.96 8.26
C VAL A 21 5.37 9.92 8.73
N VAL A 22 5.35 9.54 10.00
CA VAL A 22 6.23 8.50 10.55
C VAL A 22 5.99 7.16 9.87
N THR A 23 4.72 6.78 9.69
CA THR A 23 4.33 5.53 9.02
C THR A 23 4.86 5.47 7.57
N MET A 24 4.66 6.53 6.78
CA MET A 24 5.12 6.59 5.39
C MET A 24 6.65 6.66 5.27
N SER A 25 7.29 7.37 6.20
CA SER A 25 8.77 7.41 6.29
C SER A 25 9.33 6.02 6.58
N SER A 26 8.73 5.28 7.52
CA SER A 26 9.14 3.90 7.84
C SER A 26 9.04 2.99 6.62
N TYR A 27 7.92 3.04 5.90
CA TYR A 27 7.73 2.26 4.67
C TYR A 27 8.78 2.58 3.59
N THR A 28 9.21 3.84 3.48
CA THR A 28 10.27 4.25 2.55
C THR A 28 11.63 3.67 2.96
N VAL A 29 11.96 3.72 4.26
CA VAL A 29 13.19 3.13 4.79
C VAL A 29 13.20 1.61 4.59
N MET A 30 12.07 0.93 4.81
CA MET A 30 11.92 -0.50 4.58
C MET A 30 12.24 -0.88 3.14
N GLN A 31 11.62 -0.22 2.15
CA GLN A 31 11.88 -0.48 0.73
C GLN A 31 13.35 -0.23 0.34
N PHE A 32 13.96 0.81 0.90
CA PHE A 32 15.38 1.08 0.68
C PHE A 32 16.27 -0.02 1.26
N MET A 33 15.97 -0.50 2.47
CA MET A 33 16.69 -1.61 3.08
C MET A 33 16.51 -2.91 2.30
N ASP A 34 15.31 -3.20 1.80
CA ASP A 34 15.05 -4.35 0.93
C ASP A 34 15.91 -4.29 -0.33
N GLY A 35 15.94 -3.13 -1.01
CA GLY A 35 16.81 -2.91 -2.17
C GLY A 35 18.30 -3.08 -1.84
N MET A 36 18.74 -2.59 -0.68
CA MET A 36 20.11 -2.78 -0.22
C MET A 36 20.42 -4.27 0.03
N MET A 37 19.50 -5.03 0.61
CA MET A 37 19.68 -6.47 0.82
C MET A 37 19.80 -7.22 -0.52
N VAL A 38 18.94 -6.91 -1.48
CA VAL A 38 18.98 -7.50 -2.83
C VAL A 38 20.28 -7.16 -3.56
N SER A 39 20.81 -5.94 -3.37
CA SER A 39 22.10 -5.53 -3.94
C SER A 39 23.29 -6.37 -3.46
N ARG A 40 23.14 -7.05 -2.31
CA ARG A 40 24.19 -7.86 -1.66
C ARG A 40 24.04 -9.37 -1.92
N ILE A 41 23.10 -9.78 -2.77
CA ILE A 41 22.96 -11.19 -3.18
C ILE A 41 24.26 -11.63 -3.86
N SER A 42 24.80 -12.79 -3.42
CA SER A 42 26.03 -13.36 -3.97
C SER A 42 25.72 -14.45 -5.02
N PRO A 43 26.45 -14.49 -6.15
CA PRO A 43 27.50 -13.56 -6.56
C PRO A 43 26.95 -12.17 -6.94
N PRO A 44 27.66 -11.06 -6.63
CA PRO A 44 27.18 -9.71 -6.89
C PRO A 44 26.83 -9.50 -8.37
N SER A 45 25.59 -9.15 -8.66
CA SER A 45 25.13 -8.82 -10.00
C SER A 45 24.07 -7.72 -9.96
N PRO A 46 24.14 -6.70 -10.83
CA PRO A 46 23.14 -5.63 -10.90
C PRO A 46 21.77 -6.13 -11.36
N ILE A 47 21.70 -7.35 -11.94
CA ILE A 47 20.48 -7.95 -12.46
C ILE A 47 19.39 -8.11 -11.38
N TYR A 48 19.79 -8.40 -10.13
CA TYR A 48 18.82 -8.62 -9.04
C TYR A 48 18.11 -7.33 -8.63
N VAL A 49 18.85 -6.22 -8.57
CA VAL A 49 18.28 -4.90 -8.22
C VAL A 49 17.42 -4.37 -9.37
N ALA A 50 17.87 -4.57 -10.63
CA ALA A 50 17.07 -4.24 -11.80
C ALA A 50 15.76 -5.03 -11.82
N ALA A 51 15.82 -6.34 -11.58
CA ALA A 51 14.64 -7.21 -11.52
C ALA A 51 13.65 -6.79 -10.44
N GLN A 52 14.14 -6.50 -9.23
CA GLN A 52 13.32 -5.98 -8.13
C GLN A 52 12.65 -4.66 -8.50
N GLY A 53 13.40 -3.72 -9.07
CA GLY A 53 12.89 -2.39 -9.44
C GLY A 53 11.82 -2.46 -10.53
N ASN A 54 12.11 -3.15 -11.63
CA ASN A 54 11.20 -3.27 -12.77
C ASN A 54 9.97 -4.10 -12.42
N GLY A 55 10.16 -5.27 -11.78
CA GLY A 55 9.06 -6.11 -11.31
C GLY A 55 8.18 -5.40 -10.26
N GLY A 56 8.80 -4.66 -9.34
CA GLY A 56 8.11 -3.84 -8.35
C GLY A 56 7.26 -2.74 -8.98
N MET A 57 7.81 -2.01 -9.97
CA MET A 57 7.06 -0.97 -10.69
C MET A 57 5.89 -1.55 -11.50
N ALA A 58 6.09 -2.67 -12.18
CA ALA A 58 5.04 -3.35 -12.95
C ALA A 58 3.86 -3.75 -12.06
N MET A 59 4.12 -4.25 -10.84
CA MET A 59 3.08 -4.58 -9.87
C MET A 59 2.46 -3.33 -9.21
N PHE A 60 3.26 -2.31 -8.91
CA PHE A 60 2.77 -1.11 -8.24
C PHE A 60 1.79 -0.31 -9.09
N MET A 61 1.93 -0.31 -10.41
CA MET A 61 1.06 0.41 -11.32
C MET A 61 -0.43 0.07 -11.10
N PRO A 62 -0.90 -1.18 -11.28
CA PRO A 62 -2.30 -1.52 -11.03
C PRO A 62 -2.65 -1.55 -9.53
N LEU A 63 -1.71 -1.89 -8.65
CA LEU A 63 -1.96 -1.87 -7.21
C LEU A 63 -2.30 -0.46 -6.71
N SER A 64 -1.59 0.56 -7.20
CA SER A 64 -1.82 1.96 -6.81
C SER A 64 -3.24 2.44 -7.14
N PHE A 65 -3.80 1.98 -8.27
CA PHE A 65 -5.19 2.22 -8.63
C PHE A 65 -6.14 1.58 -7.61
N LEU A 66 -5.94 0.31 -7.26
CA LEU A 66 -6.74 -0.39 -6.25
C LEU A 66 -6.64 0.30 -4.88
N MET A 67 -5.45 0.74 -4.47
CA MET A 67 -5.25 1.52 -3.25
C MET A 67 -6.02 2.84 -3.28
N GLY A 68 -6.09 3.51 -4.44
CA GLY A 68 -6.89 4.71 -4.64
C GLY A 68 -8.38 4.46 -4.44
N VAL A 69 -8.91 3.39 -5.02
CA VAL A 69 -10.31 2.96 -4.83
C VAL A 69 -10.61 2.73 -3.35
N PHE A 70 -9.69 2.13 -2.61
CA PHE A 70 -9.87 1.82 -1.18
C PHE A 70 -9.88 3.07 -0.29
N GLY A 71 -9.40 4.21 -0.82
CA GLY A 71 -9.51 5.50 -0.16
C GLY A 71 -10.95 5.88 0.21
N ILE A 72 -11.94 5.36 -0.52
CA ILE A 72 -13.37 5.61 -0.26
C ILE A 72 -13.83 5.17 1.13
N ILE A 73 -13.17 4.16 1.72
CA ILE A 73 -13.44 3.66 3.07
C ILE A 73 -13.22 4.79 4.08
N ASN A 74 -12.12 5.53 3.95
CA ASN A 74 -11.82 6.66 4.84
C ASN A 74 -12.93 7.71 4.74
N THR A 75 -13.37 8.05 3.52
CA THR A 75 -14.44 9.03 3.30
C THR A 75 -15.73 8.62 3.99
N TYR A 76 -16.22 7.39 3.78
CA TYR A 76 -17.47 6.97 4.40
C TYR A 76 -17.37 6.84 5.92
N VAL A 77 -16.24 6.34 6.43
CA VAL A 77 -16.03 6.19 7.88
C VAL A 77 -15.96 7.56 8.55
N SER A 78 -15.22 8.52 7.99
CA SER A 78 -15.12 9.88 8.52
C SER A 78 -16.45 10.64 8.46
N GLN A 79 -17.24 10.45 7.40
CA GLN A 79 -18.58 11.01 7.31
C GLN A 79 -19.53 10.46 8.37
N ASN A 80 -19.53 9.14 8.60
CA ASN A 80 -20.35 8.52 9.64
C ASN A 80 -19.90 8.93 11.05
N LEU A 81 -18.59 9.05 11.28
CA LEU A 81 -18.06 9.60 12.52
C LEU A 81 -18.49 11.05 12.73
N GLY A 82 -18.42 11.89 11.70
CA GLY A 82 -18.86 13.29 11.75
C GLY A 82 -20.36 13.48 11.95
N ALA A 83 -21.16 12.49 11.54
CA ALA A 83 -22.62 12.43 11.75
C ALA A 83 -23.03 11.81 13.10
N ASP A 84 -22.08 11.61 14.02
CA ASP A 84 -22.29 11.00 15.35
C ASP A 84 -22.88 9.58 15.30
N ARG A 85 -22.54 8.84 14.23
CA ARG A 85 -22.98 7.45 13.97
C ARG A 85 -21.79 6.54 13.65
N PRO A 86 -20.74 6.48 14.50
CA PRO A 86 -19.53 5.72 14.22
C PRO A 86 -19.78 4.22 14.00
N GLU A 87 -20.83 3.66 14.59
CA GLU A 87 -21.26 2.27 14.42
C GLU A 87 -21.65 1.93 12.97
N GLN A 88 -22.13 2.92 12.22
CA GLN A 88 -22.44 2.77 10.79
C GLN A 88 -21.17 2.82 9.91
N GLY A 89 -20.05 3.26 10.48
CA GLY A 89 -18.71 3.23 9.86
C GLY A 89 -18.07 1.84 9.86
N SER A 90 -18.29 1.04 10.91
CA SER A 90 -17.65 -0.28 11.10
C SER A 90 -17.86 -1.28 9.93
N PRO A 91 -19.06 -1.39 9.31
CA PRO A 91 -19.28 -2.27 8.17
C PRO A 91 -18.40 -1.97 6.94
N TYR A 92 -17.90 -0.74 6.79
CA TYR A 92 -17.01 -0.38 5.68
C TYR A 92 -15.63 -1.05 5.82
N ALA A 93 -15.18 -1.37 7.04
CA ALA A 93 -13.96 -2.15 7.23
C ALA A 93 -14.11 -3.57 6.65
N TRP A 94 -15.25 -4.22 6.91
CA TRP A 94 -15.56 -5.55 6.37
C TRP A 94 -15.69 -5.52 4.84
N THR A 95 -16.39 -4.52 4.31
CA THR A 95 -16.49 -4.29 2.86
C THR A 95 -15.12 -4.13 2.24
N GLY A 96 -14.23 -3.37 2.86
CA GLY A 96 -12.87 -3.19 2.40
C GLY A 96 -12.05 -4.49 2.40
N LEU A 97 -12.25 -5.39 3.37
CA LEU A 97 -11.62 -6.72 3.36
C LEU A 97 -12.12 -7.58 2.20
N TRP A 98 -13.43 -7.57 1.90
CA TRP A 98 -13.95 -8.27 0.71
C TRP A 98 -13.42 -7.66 -0.58
N MET A 99 -13.36 -6.33 -0.68
CA MET A 99 -12.72 -5.65 -1.80
C MET A 99 -11.25 -6.04 -1.93
N SER A 100 -10.54 -6.27 -0.81
CA SER A 100 -9.14 -6.73 -0.80
C SER A 100 -8.99 -8.12 -1.40
N VAL A 101 -9.94 -9.03 -1.13
CA VAL A 101 -9.97 -10.36 -1.75
C VAL A 101 -10.19 -10.23 -3.26
N VAL A 102 -11.17 -9.44 -3.69
CA VAL A 102 -11.44 -9.23 -5.12
C VAL A 102 -10.25 -8.57 -5.83
N GLY A 103 -9.63 -7.57 -5.20
CA GLY A 103 -8.42 -6.90 -5.71
C GLY A 103 -7.21 -7.83 -5.72
N GLY A 104 -7.08 -8.72 -4.74
CA GLY A 104 -6.04 -9.75 -4.72
C GLY A 104 -6.20 -10.76 -5.85
N LEU A 105 -7.43 -11.22 -6.10
CA LEU A 105 -7.74 -12.11 -7.22
C LEU A 105 -7.50 -11.44 -8.58
N SER A 106 -7.82 -10.15 -8.72
CA SER A 106 -7.51 -9.42 -9.95
C SER A 106 -6.01 -9.24 -10.15
N MET A 107 -5.23 -9.02 -9.08
CA MET A 107 -3.77 -8.99 -9.13
C MET A 107 -3.16 -10.35 -9.47
N LEU A 108 -3.71 -11.46 -8.95
CA LEU A 108 -3.31 -12.80 -9.37
C LEU A 108 -3.55 -13.03 -10.86
N GLY A 109 -4.70 -12.60 -11.38
CA GLY A 109 -5.00 -12.64 -12.81
C GLY A 109 -4.04 -11.80 -13.64
N PHE A 110 -3.71 -10.58 -13.17
CA PHE A 110 -2.69 -9.74 -13.78
C PHE A 110 -1.30 -10.39 -13.78
N GLY A 111 -0.96 -11.11 -12.71
CA GLY A 111 0.29 -11.86 -12.59
C GLY A 111 0.53 -12.89 -13.70
N LEU A 112 -0.54 -13.44 -14.29
CA LEU A 112 -0.48 -14.37 -15.42
C LEU A 112 -0.11 -13.67 -16.74
N LEU A 113 -0.35 -12.36 -16.85
CA LEU A 113 -0.03 -11.57 -18.04
C LEU A 113 1.42 -11.04 -18.01
N LEU A 114 2.07 -11.04 -16.85
CA LEU A 114 3.43 -10.51 -16.67
C LEU A 114 4.47 -11.13 -17.61
N PRO A 115 4.54 -12.47 -17.82
CA PRO A 115 5.49 -13.04 -18.78
C PRO A 115 5.31 -12.46 -20.18
N THR A 116 4.05 -12.27 -20.62
CA THR A 116 3.75 -11.69 -21.93
C THR A 116 4.12 -10.21 -22.00
N ILE A 117 3.90 -9.45 -20.93
CA ILE A 117 4.24 -8.02 -20.87
C ILE A 117 5.76 -7.84 -20.90
N PHE A 118 6.50 -8.58 -20.08
CA PHE A 118 7.96 -8.47 -20.02
C PHE A 118 8.64 -9.02 -21.28
N GLY A 119 8.10 -10.08 -21.89
CA GLY A 119 8.61 -10.59 -23.17
C GLY A 119 8.47 -9.62 -24.35
N MET A 120 7.67 -8.55 -24.22
CA MET A 120 7.63 -7.47 -25.22
C MET A 120 8.77 -6.45 -25.07
N LEU A 121 9.52 -6.47 -23.97
CA LEU A 121 10.54 -5.47 -23.65
C LEU A 121 11.95 -5.82 -24.17
N ASP A 122 12.12 -6.99 -24.80
CA ASP A 122 13.40 -7.48 -25.38
C ASP A 122 14.57 -7.44 -24.37
N HIS A 123 14.28 -7.78 -23.12
CA HIS A 123 15.28 -7.86 -22.04
C HIS A 123 16.12 -9.14 -22.14
N ASP A 124 17.26 -9.16 -21.44
CA ASP A 124 18.02 -10.40 -21.25
C ASP A 124 17.13 -11.49 -20.63
N PRO A 125 17.15 -12.74 -21.13
CA PRO A 125 16.24 -13.80 -20.67
C PRO A 125 16.31 -14.09 -19.17
N GLU A 126 17.48 -13.95 -18.55
CA GLU A 126 17.62 -14.15 -17.11
C GLU A 126 17.04 -12.98 -16.31
N LEU A 127 17.18 -11.75 -16.83
CA LEU A 127 16.57 -10.56 -16.23
C LEU A 127 15.05 -10.65 -16.30
N GLU A 128 14.49 -10.97 -17.47
CA GLU A 128 13.05 -11.16 -17.67
C GLU A 128 12.49 -12.21 -16.70
N ARG A 129 13.17 -13.36 -16.58
CA ARG A 129 12.76 -14.43 -15.67
C ARG A 129 12.68 -13.96 -14.22
N LEU A 130 13.65 -13.16 -13.77
CA LEU A 130 13.68 -12.62 -12.41
C LEU A 130 12.63 -11.52 -12.20
N GLU A 131 12.43 -10.63 -13.17
CA GLU A 131 11.41 -9.59 -13.16
C GLU A 131 10.01 -10.18 -13.00
N VAL A 132 9.70 -11.16 -13.85
CA VAL A 132 8.42 -11.87 -13.85
C VAL A 132 8.22 -12.60 -12.53
N ALA A 133 9.22 -13.35 -12.06
CA ALA A 133 9.11 -14.09 -10.80
C ALA A 133 8.87 -13.15 -9.62
N TYR A 134 9.62 -12.05 -9.53
CA TYR A 134 9.47 -11.06 -8.47
C TYR A 134 8.07 -10.42 -8.49
N ALA A 135 7.63 -9.95 -9.66
CA ALA A 135 6.33 -9.31 -9.81
C ALA A 135 5.16 -10.28 -9.54
N GLN A 136 5.26 -11.54 -9.93
CA GLN A 136 4.26 -12.58 -9.63
C GLN A 136 4.15 -12.87 -8.13
N ILE A 137 5.28 -12.93 -7.42
CA ILE A 137 5.29 -13.09 -5.96
C ILE A 137 4.58 -11.91 -5.28
N LEU A 138 4.85 -10.68 -5.71
CA LEU A 138 4.16 -9.50 -5.19
C LEU A 138 2.65 -9.54 -5.50
N CYS A 139 2.26 -9.94 -6.71
CA CYS A 139 0.86 -10.10 -7.08
C CYS A 139 0.14 -11.14 -6.19
N ALA A 140 0.81 -12.23 -5.84
CA ALA A 140 0.27 -13.22 -4.92
C ALA A 140 0.08 -12.67 -3.49
N GLY A 141 0.97 -11.77 -3.05
CA GLY A 141 0.86 -11.07 -1.77
C GLY A 141 -0.14 -9.90 -1.76
N ALA A 142 -0.66 -9.48 -2.91
CA ALA A 142 -1.44 -8.25 -3.04
C ALA A 142 -2.69 -8.21 -2.13
N VAL A 143 -3.33 -9.36 -1.88
CA VAL A 143 -4.49 -9.44 -0.97
C VAL A 143 -4.14 -8.96 0.44
N LEU A 144 -2.93 -9.28 0.94
CA LEU A 144 -2.48 -8.86 2.27
C LEU A 144 -2.20 -7.36 2.27
N THR A 145 -1.50 -6.86 1.26
CA THR A 145 -1.21 -5.42 1.11
C THR A 145 -2.49 -4.59 1.06
N LEU A 146 -3.46 -5.02 0.25
CA LEU A 146 -4.76 -4.36 0.11
C LEU A 146 -5.58 -4.43 1.41
N SER A 147 -5.54 -5.56 2.12
CA SER A 147 -6.23 -5.72 3.41
C SER A 147 -5.66 -4.77 4.47
N THR A 148 -4.33 -4.72 4.61
CA THR A 148 -3.65 -3.79 5.52
C THR A 148 -3.99 -2.35 5.16
N ARG A 149 -4.01 -2.01 3.87
CA ARG A 149 -4.35 -0.66 3.41
C ARG A 149 -5.81 -0.29 3.70
N SER A 150 -6.74 -1.22 3.49
CA SER A 150 -8.16 -1.07 3.81
C SER A 150 -8.38 -0.78 5.30
N ILE A 151 -7.76 -1.58 6.18
CA ILE A 151 -7.84 -1.40 7.63
C ILE A 151 -7.23 -0.04 8.05
N ALA A 152 -6.10 0.35 7.44
CA ALA A 152 -5.51 1.66 7.69
C ALA A 152 -6.47 2.81 7.31
N HIS A 153 -7.14 2.73 6.14
CA HIS A 153 -8.13 3.72 5.73
C HIS A 153 -9.31 3.82 6.70
N TYR A 154 -9.76 2.70 7.27
CA TYR A 154 -10.77 2.70 8.32
C TYR A 154 -10.30 3.47 9.57
N PHE A 155 -9.12 3.17 10.11
CA PHE A 155 -8.61 3.87 11.30
C PHE A 155 -8.30 5.34 11.04
N TYR A 156 -7.83 5.69 9.84
CA TYR A 156 -7.68 7.08 9.44
C TYR A 156 -9.02 7.80 9.39
N GLY A 157 -10.07 7.16 8.86
CA GLY A 157 -11.44 7.70 8.88
C GLY A 157 -11.98 7.89 10.30
N LEU A 158 -11.56 7.05 11.24
CA LEU A 158 -11.88 7.19 12.67
C LEU A 158 -11.04 8.25 13.41
N HIS A 159 -10.17 8.98 12.72
CA HIS A 159 -9.19 9.89 13.33
C HIS A 159 -8.28 9.22 14.38
N ARG A 160 -7.92 7.94 14.15
CA ARG A 160 -7.01 7.16 14.99
C ARG A 160 -5.72 6.75 14.24
N PRO A 161 -4.94 7.70 13.70
CA PRO A 161 -3.74 7.38 12.93
C PRO A 161 -2.63 6.73 13.78
N MET A 162 -2.64 6.95 15.11
CA MET A 162 -1.70 6.32 16.04
C MET A 162 -1.81 4.79 16.06
N THR A 163 -3.03 4.24 15.90
CA THR A 163 -3.23 2.79 15.83
C THR A 163 -2.53 2.19 14.62
N VAL A 164 -2.59 2.88 13.47
CA VAL A 164 -1.90 2.45 12.25
C VAL A 164 -0.39 2.54 12.43
N MET A 165 0.11 3.63 13.02
CA MET A 165 1.54 3.82 13.25
C MET A 165 2.13 2.72 14.15
N VAL A 166 1.49 2.42 15.29
CA VAL A 166 1.98 1.37 16.21
C VAL A 166 1.92 -0.02 15.57
N ALA A 167 0.95 -0.27 14.69
CA ALA A 167 0.85 -1.56 13.99
C ALA A 167 1.84 -1.71 12.83
N ALA A 168 2.36 -0.61 12.28
CA ALA A 168 3.19 -0.59 11.09
C ALA A 168 4.70 -0.44 11.37
N LEU A 169 5.08 -0.09 12.60
CA LEU A 169 6.46 0.02 13.07
C LEU A 169 6.88 -1.28 13.77
#